data_AF-A0A1M4ZUT5-F1
#
_entry.id   AF-A0A1M4ZUT5-F1
#
_cell.length_a   1.000
_cell.length_b   1.000
_cell.length_c   1.000
_cell.angle_alpha   90.00
_cell.angle_beta   90.00
_cell.angle_gamma   90.00
#
_symmetry.space_group_name_H-M   'P 1'
#
loop_
_entity.id
_entity.type
_entity.pdbx_description
1 polymer ?
#
loop_
_entity_poly.entity_id
_entity_poly.type
_entity_poly.pdbx_seq_one_letter_code
_entity_poly.pdbx_strand_id
1 'polypeptide(L)' 'MKNLTDIKDYAQNIAEIIKSVVGVDVTIVDSFNVRVAATGMYKDLIGKKIVDKSAFKKAMELKKILILNYSPTKN' A
#
# COMPACT_ATOMS: atom_id res chain seq x y z
N MET A 1 -0.76 27.29 2.92
CA MET A 1 -1.65 26.65 1.92
C MET A 1 -1.50 25.16 2.09
N LYS A 2 -2.59 24.39 2.23
CA LYS A 2 -2.51 22.91 2.21
C LYS A 2 -2.31 22.49 0.77
N ASN A 3 -1.10 22.08 0.40
CA ASN A 3 -0.79 21.58 -0.93
C ASN A 3 -1.17 20.11 -1.02
N LEU A 4 -1.56 19.64 -2.20
CA LEU A 4 -1.85 18.22 -2.44
C LEU A 4 -0.61 17.33 -2.17
N THR A 5 0.58 17.91 -2.28
CA THR A 5 1.87 17.32 -1.88
C THR A 5 1.89 16.92 -0.40
N ASP A 6 1.24 17.72 0.46
CA ASP A 6 1.19 17.47 1.91
C ASP A 6 0.49 16.14 2.22
N ILE A 7 -0.46 15.72 1.37
CA ILE A 7 -1.16 14.42 1.54
C ILE A 7 -0.21 13.26 1.26
N LYS A 8 0.67 13.38 0.27
CA LYS A 8 1.63 12.31 -0.07
C LYS A 8 2.70 12.18 1.01
N ASP A 9 3.25 13.30 1.47
CA ASP A 9 4.25 13.30 2.54
C ASP A 9 3.65 12.82 3.86
N TYR A 10 2.41 13.24 4.16
CA TYR A 10 1.67 12.73 5.31
C TYR A 10 1.41 11.21 5.20
N ALA A 11 0.92 10.73 4.05
CA ALA A 11 0.71 9.31 3.82
C ALA A 11 2.02 8.50 3.93
N GLN A 12 3.14 9.06 3.46
CA GLN A 12 4.45 8.44 3.59
C GLN A 12 4.88 8.33 5.05
N ASN A 13 4.71 9.40 5.84
CA ASN A 13 5.00 9.37 7.28
C ASN A 13 4.16 8.32 8.01
N ILE A 14 2.86 8.21 7.69
CA ILE A 14 1.99 7.17 8.25
C ILE A 14 2.48 5.77 7.87
N ALA A 15 2.88 5.56 6.62
CA ALA A 15 3.39 4.26 6.18
C ALA A 15 4.66 3.85 6.94
N GLU A 16 5.60 4.77 7.15
CA GLU A 16 6.82 4.53 7.94
C GLU A 16 6.52 4.22 9.41
N ILE A 17 5.56 4.93 10.03
CA ILE A 17 5.14 4.67 11.42
C ILE A 17 4.51 3.30 11.55
N ILE A 18 3.61 2.90 10.64
CA ILE A 18 3.01 1.56 10.67
C ILE A 18 4.09 0.49 10.52
N LYS A 19 5.07 0.69 9.62
CA LYS A 19 6.21 -0.22 9.48
C LYS A 19 7.03 -0.31 10.76
N SER A 20 7.31 0.81 11.43
CA SER A 20 8.14 0.81 12.65
C SER A 20 7.48 0.09 13.82
N VAL A 21 6.13 0.12 13.90
CA VAL A 21 5.36 -0.54 14.97
C VAL A 21 5.08 -2.01 14.67
N VAL A 22 4.69 -2.33 13.43
CA VAL A 22 4.18 -3.67 13.06
C VAL A 22 5.27 -4.54 12.41
N GLY A 23 6.31 -3.94 11.85
CA GLY A 23 7.41 -4.64 11.18
C GLY A 23 7.07 -5.16 9.78
N VAL A 24 5.97 -4.70 9.18
CA VAL A 24 5.55 -5.09 7.82
C VAL A 24 5.78 -3.96 6.82
N ASP A 25 5.97 -4.33 5.55
CA ASP A 25 5.96 -3.35 4.48
C ASP A 25 4.54 -2.87 4.19
N VAL A 26 4.39 -1.55 4.05
CA VAL A 26 3.11 -0.86 3.90
C VAL A 26 3.04 -0.22 2.52
N THR A 27 1.87 -0.26 1.90
CA THR A 27 1.54 0.46 0.66
C THR A 27 0.19 1.14 0.85
N ILE A 28 0.11 2.42 0.49
CA ILE A 28 -1.14 3.18 0.45
C ILE A 28 -1.41 3.55 -1.01
N VAL A 29 -2.65 3.33 -1.46
CA VAL A 29 -3.11 3.60 -2.82
C VAL A 29 -4.28 4.57 -2.82
N ASP A 30 -4.41 5.34 -3.89
CA ASP A 30 -5.60 6.17 -4.14
C ASP A 30 -6.73 5.37 -4.82
N SER A 31 -7.85 6.05 -5.08
CA SER A 31 -9.03 5.49 -5.77
C SER A 31 -8.76 5.08 -7.23
N PHE A 32 -7.65 5.51 -7.82
CA PHE A 32 -7.21 5.14 -9.17
C PHE A 32 -6.19 4.00 -9.16
N ASN A 33 -6.00 3.35 -8.01
CA ASN A 33 -5.05 2.26 -7.79
C ASN A 33 -3.59 2.71 -7.94
N VAL A 34 -3.30 4.00 -7.78
CA VAL A 34 -1.94 4.55 -7.83
C VAL A 34 -1.36 4.58 -6.44
N ARG A 35 -0.13 4.08 -6.28
CA ARG A 35 0.58 4.09 -5.01
C ARG A 35 0.99 5.51 -4.65
N VAL A 36 0.47 6.02 -3.53
CA VAL A 36 0.75 7.37 -3.04
C VAL A 36 1.81 7.39 -1.94
N ALA A 37 2.00 6.27 -1.23
CA ALA A 37 3.03 6.08 -0.22
C ALA A 37 3.40 4.60 -0.09
N ALA A 38 4.64 4.32 0.32
CA ALA A 38 5.11 2.96 0.47
C ALA A 38 6.35 2.84 1.35
N THR A 39 6.56 1.66 1.94
CA THR A 39 7.81 1.29 2.60
C THR A 39 8.48 0.09 1.94
N GLY A 40 9.74 -0.14 2.32
CA GLY A 40 10.52 -1.30 1.89
C GLY A 40 10.55 -1.46 0.38
N MET A 41 10.29 -2.68 -0.12
CA MET A 41 10.47 -3.00 -1.55
C MET A 41 9.55 -2.23 -2.50
N TYR A 42 8.52 -1.56 -1.97
CA TYR A 42 7.54 -0.82 -2.77
C TYR A 42 7.83 0.68 -2.89
N LYS A 43 8.88 1.20 -2.23
CA LYS A 43 9.25 2.63 -2.27
C LYS A 43 9.49 3.14 -3.68
N ASP A 44 10.27 2.41 -4.47
CA ASP A 44 10.60 2.80 -5.84
C ASP A 44 9.41 2.68 -6.81
N LEU A 45 8.27 2.16 -6.34
CA LEU A 45 7.04 2.01 -7.09
C LEU A 45 5.97 3.04 -6.72
N ILE A 46 6.31 4.06 -5.92
CA ILE A 46 5.42 5.22 -5.68
C ILE A 46 5.13 5.94 -7.01
N GLY A 47 3.89 6.35 -7.21
CA GLY A 47 3.41 6.92 -8.47
C GLY A 47 3.08 5.89 -9.56
N LYS A 48 3.32 4.60 -9.33
CA LYS A 48 2.91 3.51 -10.23
C LYS A 48 1.57 2.92 -9.81
N LYS A 49 0.81 2.42 -10.79
CA LYS A 49 -0.43 1.69 -10.56
C LYS A 49 -0.12 0.30 -9.99
N ILE A 50 -0.95 -0.19 -9.07
CA ILE A 50 -0.87 -1.59 -8.62
C ILE A 50 -1.27 -2.54 -9.75
N VAL A 51 -0.76 -3.78 -9.69
CA VAL A 51 -1.07 -4.82 -10.66
C VAL A 51 -2.56 -5.15 -10.63
N ASP A 52 -3.19 -5.21 -11.80
CA ASP A 52 -4.63 -5.44 -11.91
C ASP A 52 -5.06 -6.80 -11.34
N LYS A 53 -4.32 -7.88 -11.63
CA LYS A 53 -4.63 -9.21 -11.07
C LYS A 53 -3.97 -9.40 -9.71
N SER A 54 -4.38 -8.60 -8.72
CA SER A 54 -3.81 -8.63 -7.36
C SER A 54 -4.88 -8.65 -6.27
N ALA A 55 -4.48 -9.09 -5.08
CA ALA A 55 -5.29 -9.02 -3.86
C ALA A 55 -5.76 -7.59 -3.56
N PHE A 56 -4.94 -6.59 -3.87
CA PHE A 56 -5.27 -5.18 -3.67
C PHE A 56 -6.50 -4.77 -4.50
N LYS A 57 -6.52 -5.11 -5.80
CA LYS A 57 -7.68 -4.81 -6.65
C LYS A 57 -8.93 -5.51 -6.15
N LYS A 58 -8.80 -6.78 -5.76
CA LYS A 58 -9.93 -7.56 -5.25
C LYS A 58 -10.53 -6.96 -3.97
N ALA A 59 -9.68 -6.46 -3.05
CA ALA A 59 -10.13 -5.80 -1.83
C ALA A 59 -10.95 -4.54 -2.14
N MET A 60 -10.51 -3.74 -3.12
CA MET A 60 -11.21 -2.52 -3.54
C MET A 60 -12.55 -2.81 -4.23
N GLU A 61 -12.60 -3.81 -5.13
CA GLU A 61 -13.85 -4.24 -5.77
C GLU A 61 -14.87 -4.74 -4.76
N LEU A 62 -14.43 -5.54 -3.78
CA LEU A 62 -15.30 -6.10 -2.75
C LEU A 62 -15.70 -5.09 -1.66
N LYS A 63 -14.96 -3.97 -1.54
CA LYS A 63 -15.06 -3.01 -0.44
C LYS A 63 -14.97 -3.70 0.94
N LYS A 64 -14.08 -4.68 1.04
CA LYS A 64 -13.87 -5.50 2.26
C LYS A 64 -12.38 -5.62 2.56
N ILE A 65 -12.08 -5.77 3.85
CA ILE A 65 -10.73 -6.13 4.29
C ILE A 65 -10.47 -7.58 3.87
N LEU A 66 -9.35 -7.80 3.18
CA LEU A 66 -8.86 -9.14 2.82
C LEU A 66 -7.62 -9.45 3.66
N ILE A 67 -7.66 -10.57 4.37
CA ILE A 67 -6.51 -11.13 5.08
C ILE A 67 -6.11 -12.39 4.33
N LEU A 68 -4.89 -12.40 3.80
CA LEU A 68 -4.34 -13.54 3.07
C LEU A 68 -3.30 -14.24 3.94
N ASN A 69 -3.61 -15.46 4.39
CA ASN A 69 -2.65 -16.32 5.07
C ASN A 69 -1.85 -17.06 4.00
N TYR A 70 -0.65 -16.56 3.69
CA TYR A 70 0.27 -17.29 2.85
C TYR A 70 1.02 -18.32 3.70
N SER A 71 0.88 -19.59 3.34
CA SER A 71 1.78 -20.65 3.78
C SER A 71 2.48 -21.17 2.53
N PRO A 72 3.81 -21.08 2.43
CA PRO A 72 4.51 -21.75 1.35
C PRO A 72 4.16 -23.23 1.45
N THR A 73 3.58 -23.80 0.39
CA THR A 73 3.47 -25.25 0.29
C THR A 73 4.88 -25.80 0.40
N LYS A 74 5.12 -26.60 1.45
CA LYS A 74 6.36 -27.39 1.55
C LYS A 74 6.38 -28.28 0.31
N ASN A 75 7.29 -27.99 -0.62
CA ASN A 75 7.73 -28.96 -1.61
C ASN A 75 8.51 -30.06 -0.90
#